data_AF-A0A318SC62-F1
#
_entry.id   AF-A0A318SC62-F1
#
_cell.length_a   1.000
_cell.length_b   1.000
_cell.length_c   1.000
_cell.angle_alpha   90.00
_cell.angle_beta   90.00
_cell.angle_gamma   90.00
#
_symmetry.space_group_name_H-M   'P 1'
#
loop_
_entity.id
_entity.type
_entity.pdbx_description
1 polymer ?
#
loop_
_entity_poly.entity_id
_entity_poly.type
_entity_poly.pdbx_seq_one_letter_code
_entity_poly.pdbx_strand_id
1 'polypeptide(L)' 'MAATKTYRHQDYDLICTAKPVDSGRFAPALTISKLVWPSRPREIAVERGAHLTPDTAIEAAHKQGIEWVAHYG' A
#
# COMPACT_ATOMS: atom_id res chain seq x y z
N MET A 1 -2.08 0.99 16.77
CA MET A 1 -1.75 -0.25 16.03
C MET A 1 -1.91 0.07 14.55
N ALA A 2 -0.87 -0.13 13.73
CA ALA A 2 -1.00 0.06 12.27
C ALA A 2 -1.80 -1.12 11.70
N ALA A 3 -2.75 -0.82 10.80
CA ALA A 3 -3.54 -1.86 10.14
C ALA A 3 -2.87 -2.21 8.81
N THR A 4 -2.60 -3.49 8.58
CA THR A 4 -1.96 -3.97 7.35
C THR A 4 -2.86 -5.00 6.67
N LYS A 5 -3.01 -4.89 5.36
CA LYS A 5 -3.64 -5.90 4.51
C LYS A 5 -2.73 -6.16 3.31
N THR A 6 -2.54 -7.43 2.99
CA THR A 6 -1.80 -7.85 1.80
C THR A 6 -2.79 -8.27 0.73
N TYR A 7 -2.66 -7.68 -0.45
CA TYR A 7 -3.44 -8.04 -1.63
C TYR A 7 -2.51 -8.67 -2.67
N ARG A 8 -2.98 -9.73 -3.31
CA ARG A 8 -2.28 -10.31 -4.45
C ARG A 8 -2.88 -9.76 -5.73
N HIS A 9 -2.05 -9.18 -6.58
CA HIS A 9 -2.47 -8.63 -7.86
C HIS A 9 -1.46 -9.06 -8.93
N GLN A 10 -1.91 -9.91 -9.86
CA GLN A 10 -1.04 -10.56 -10.85
C GLN A 10 0.14 -11.28 -10.15
N ASP A 11 1.37 -11.06 -10.62
CA ASP A 11 2.60 -11.59 -10.03
C ASP A 11 3.18 -10.69 -8.93
N TYR A 12 2.37 -9.84 -8.31
CA TYR A 12 2.78 -8.93 -7.26
C TYR A 12 1.99 -9.12 -5.98
N ASP A 13 2.70 -9.07 -4.85
CA ASP A 13 2.13 -8.84 -3.53
C ASP A 13 2.15 -7.33 -3.24
N LEU A 14 0.98 -6.78 -2.92
CA LEU A 14 0.74 -5.40 -2.53
C LEU A 14 0.46 -5.36 -1.02
N ILE A 15 1.47 -4.98 -0.24
CA ILE A 15 1.37 -4.84 1.21
C ILE A 15 0.92 -3.42 1.51
N CYS A 16 -0.37 -3.26 1.84
CA CYS A 16 -1.00 -1.99 2.11
C CYS A 16 -1.08 -1.77 3.62
N THR A 17 -0.51 -0.68 4.12
CA THR A 17 -0.46 -0.37 5.55
C THR A 17 -1.05 1.01 5.82
N ALA A 18 -1.96 1.10 6.79
CA ALA A 18 -2.42 2.34 7.38
C ALA A 18 -1.55 2.69 8.59
N LYS A 19 -0.67 3.69 8.42
CA LYS A 19 0.16 4.23 9.50
C LYS A 19 -0.63 5.33 10.23
N PRO A 20 -0.85 5.23 11.56
CA PRO A 20 -1.48 6.32 12.29
C PRO A 20 -0.60 7.56 12.22
N VAL A 21 -1.22 8.73 12.02
CA VAL A 21 -0.59 10.04 12.08
C VAL A 21 -1.29 10.90 13.12
N ASP A 22 -0.68 12.04 13.46
CA ASP A 22 -1.23 12.97 14.45
C ASP A 22 -2.65 13.42 14.06
N SER A 23 -3.46 13.74 15.07
CA SER A 23 -4.88 14.14 14.93
C SER A 23 -5.86 13.01 14.57
N GLY A 24 -5.53 11.76 14.89
CA GLY A 24 -6.44 10.62 14.72
C GLY A 24 -6.68 10.21 13.26
N ARG A 25 -5.76 10.59 12.37
CA ARG A 25 -5.81 10.26 10.95
C ARG A 25 -4.84 9.13 10.63
N PHE A 26 -4.95 8.60 9.41
CA PHE A 26 -4.09 7.54 8.91
C PHE A 26 -3.46 7.96 7.58
N ALA A 27 -2.15 7.72 7.45
CA ALA A 27 -1.43 7.84 6.20
C ALA A 27 -1.30 6.47 5.53
N PRO A 28 -1.53 6.38 4.21
CA PRO A 28 -1.32 5.16 3.46
C PRO A 28 0.18 4.90 3.29
N ALA A 29 0.58 3.64 3.33
CA ALA A 29 1.90 3.16 2.96
C ALA A 29 1.74 1.90 2.11
N LEU A 30 2.55 1.78 1.06
CA LEU A 30 2.46 0.70 0.10
C LEU A 30 3.84 0.10 -0.12
N THR A 31 3.95 -1.21 0.06
CA THR A 31 5.12 -1.98 -0.33
C THR A 31 4.72 -2.99 -1.39
N ILE A 32 5.39 -2.95 -2.54
CA ILE A 32 5.15 -3.87 -3.66
C ILE A 32 6.30 -4.87 -3.74
N SER A 33 5.98 -6.15 -3.91
CA SER A 33 6.96 -7.22 -4.11
C SER A 33 6.56 -8.12 -5.25
N LYS A 34 7.44 -8.31 -6.24
CA LYS A 34 7.21 -9.29 -7.32
C LYS A 34 7.40 -10.71 -6.78
N LEU A 35 6.55 -11.63 -7.19
CA LEU A 35 6.52 -13.04 -6.80
C LEU A 35 7.53 -13.87 -7.62
N VAL A 36 8.76 -13.36 -7.71
CA VAL A 36 9.89 -14.04 -8.37
C VAL A 36 11.08 -14.04 -7.42
N TRP A 37 11.92 -15.07 -7.48
CA TRP A 37 13.13 -15.12 -6.68
C TRP A 37 14.35 -14.65 -7.51
N PRO A 38 15.22 -13.78 -6.96
CA PRO A 38 15.09 -13.10 -5.68
C PRO A 38 14.02 -11.99 -5.74
N SER A 39 13.15 -11.94 -4.73
CA SER A 39 12.16 -10.86 -4.64
C SER A 39 12.81 -9.63 -4.03
N ARG A 40 12.48 -8.46 -4.57
CA ARG A 40 12.97 -7.18 -4.06
C ARG A 40 11.78 -6.27 -3.74
N PRO A 41 11.27 -6.32 -2.49
CA PRO A 41 10.22 -5.42 -2.05
C PRO A 41 10.64 -3.96 -2.21
N ARG A 42 9.72 -3.12 -2.68
CA ARG A 42 9.92 -1.68 -2.85
C ARG A 42 8.81 -0.93 -2.13
N GLU A 43 9.19 0.01 -1.27
CA GLU A 43 8.23 0.98 -0.74
C GLU A 43 7.94 2.01 -1.83
N ILE A 44 6.66 2.15 -2.18
CA ILE A 44 6.19 3.12 -3.16
C ILE A 44 5.61 4.30 -2.40
N ALA A 45 6.04 5.50 -2.79
CA ALA A 45 5.48 6.73 -2.25
C ALA A 45 4.02 6.84 -2.70
N VAL A 46 3.12 6.60 -1.77
CA VAL A 46 1.68 6.82 -1.91
C VAL A 46 1.36 8.25 -1.50
N GLU A 47 0.45 8.90 -2.22
CA GLU A 47 -0.04 10.23 -1.82
C GLU A 47 -0.53 10.19 -0.36
N ARG A 48 -0.01 11.11 0.47
CA ARG A 48 -0.40 11.21 1.88
C ARG A 48 -1.79 11.84 1.98
N GLY A 49 -2.81 11.06 1.62
CA GLY A 49 -4.19 11.33 1.95
C GLY A 49 -4.34 11.32 3.47
N ALA A 50 -5.02 12.32 4.02
CA ALA A 50 -5.30 12.37 5.45
C ALA A 50 -6.62 11.61 5.71
N HIS A 51 -6.52 10.29 5.84
CA HIS A 51 -7.69 9.42 5.95
C HIS A 51 -8.22 9.36 7.38
N LEU A 52 -9.54 9.34 7.53
CA LEU A 52 -10.21 9.28 8.83
C LEU A 52 -10.25 7.85 9.41
N THR A 53 -10.07 6.83 8.55
CA THR A 53 -10.12 5.43 8.96
C THR A 53 -8.94 4.64 8.38
N PRO A 54 -8.50 3.56 9.05
CA PRO A 54 -7.45 2.71 8.52
C PRO A 54 -7.86 2.02 7.20
N ASP A 55 -9.13 1.63 7.06
CA ASP A 55 -9.62 0.98 5.84
C ASP A 55 -9.55 1.91 4.62
N THR A 56 -9.90 3.20 4.78
CA THR A 56 -9.80 4.15 3.66
C THR A 56 -8.35 4.45 3.25
N ALA A 57 -7.41 4.44 4.19
CA ALA A 57 -5.99 4.52 3.88
C ALA A 57 -5.48 3.25 3.16
N ILE A 58 -5.96 2.06 3.58
CA ILE A 58 -5.61 0.80 2.92
C ILE A 58 -6.17 0.75 1.50
N GLU A 59 -7.41 1.16 1.29
CA GLU A 59 -8.03 1.23 -0.04
C GLU A 59 -7.28 2.19 -0.97
N ALA A 60 -6.87 3.36 -0.46
CA ALA A 60 -6.07 4.31 -1.22
C ALA A 60 -4.70 3.72 -1.62
N ALA A 61 -4.02 3.04 -0.70
CA ALA A 61 -2.77 2.34 -0.98
C ALA A 61 -2.96 1.22 -2.01
N HIS A 62 -4.05 0.45 -1.90
CA HIS A 62 -4.35 -0.63 -2.82
C HIS A 62 -4.63 -0.13 -4.24
N LYS A 63 -5.43 0.93 -4.39
CA LYS A 63 -5.70 1.55 -5.69
C LYS A 63 -4.42 2.03 -6.37
N GLN A 64 -3.56 2.74 -5.64
CA GLN A 64 -2.28 3.19 -6.18
C GLN A 64 -1.34 2.03 -6.50
N GLY A 65 -1.40 0.92 -5.74
CA GLY A 65 -0.63 -0.29 -6.06
C GLY A 65 -1.06 -0.96 -7.35
N ILE A 66 -2.37 -1.03 -7.61
CA ILE A 66 -2.89 -1.54 -8.90
C ILE A 66 -2.44 -0.63 -10.05
N GLU A 67 -2.58 0.69 -9.89
CA GLU A 67 -2.13 1.67 -10.90
C GLU A 67 -0.62 1.54 -11.16
N TRP A 68 0.19 1.42 -10.11
CA TRP A 68 1.64 1.25 -10.26
C TRP A 68 1.98 -0.04 -11.02
N VAL A 69 1.34 -1.17 -10.71
CA VAL A 69 1.58 -2.43 -11.44
C VAL A 69 1.14 -2.30 -12.90
N ALA A 70 0.03 -1.61 -13.18
CA ALA A 70 -0.43 -1.39 -14.56
C ALA A 70 0.54 -0.51 -15.39
N HIS A 71 1.22 0.45 -14.75
CA HIS A 71 2.13 1.39 -15.43
C HIS A 71 3.59 0.93 -15.47
N TYR A 72 4.06 0.18 -14.46
CA TYR A 72 5.48 -0.12 -14.24
C TYR A 72 5.79 -1.60 -13.93
N GLY A 73 4.76 -2.45 -13.80
CA GLY A 73 4.87 -3.86 -13.43
C GLY A 73 5.41 -4.79 -14.51
#